data_AF-A0A068MXU9-F1
#
_entry.id   AF-A0A068MXU9-F1
#
_cell.length_a   1.000
_cell.length_b   1.000
_cell.length_c   1.000
_cell.angle_alpha   90.00
_cell.angle_beta   90.00
_cell.angle_gamma   90.00
#
_symmetry.space_group_name_H-M   'P 1'
#
loop_
_entity.id
_entity.type
_entity.pdbx_description
1 polymer ?
#
loop_
_entity_poly.entity_id
_entity_poly.type
_entity_poly.pdbx_seq_one_letter_code
_entity_poly.pdbx_strand_id
1 'polypeptide(L)'
;MTPSFWFRDTLIILGVILAGINLWQPTLPWLRQGKIYVSPQGKDWYLGGSSQTAVRTIQRAANLTAPGEEIIILPGIYREELRIRRGGRPNRPITFRAEQPGTVTITNQAPTEVTASLVWQAEGGGIYSAATLWPIYFALYGNRILYHVRWGGLERLQTLTAQPNAYGAFTFDPNGNRLYLFLPNGENPDNNKLAIHRRIPSPREWGNSRVANIWLEAKHLVFDGLNLELGVGSSFLLWDSGHVTIKNCLLTGASIGISGQPHLQAPSHLTVEHNLYHNYPQYKWLRQWLPWRDVYAHYSTSSLISSSAPHLTVRHNLVTHSGDALQISPRLNYPDQNGADIYGNLLMYGTDDAIEMDGLAQQIHFHRNLVYDFYQNLGTSPVLTGPVLVENNRFLHPAGGVNGSQVKLLNPWYKPGAPDNRSPIQNIHIRDNTFVGNYLAYWGPPVENVVVEDNTFAVQGSKDPPWHPGVTVRDNRMITLPRSGHPNPGTDPQWWAGWSIPRPGPHWLNYDQHPATQEIPQVLSPALFKE
;
A
#
# COMPACT_ATOMS: atom_id res chain seq x y z
N MET A 1 -4.76 64.69 -16.46
CA MET A 1 -6.09 64.04 -16.46
C MET A 1 -6.10 63.02 -15.34
N THR A 2 -6.69 63.36 -14.20
CA THR A 2 -6.92 62.45 -13.08
C THR A 2 -8.08 61.50 -13.45
N PRO A 3 -7.98 60.18 -13.22
CA PRO A 3 -9.10 59.28 -13.49
C PRO A 3 -10.28 59.72 -12.62
N SER A 4 -11.44 59.95 -13.23
CA SER A 4 -12.65 60.36 -12.54
C SER A 4 -12.99 59.36 -11.44
N PHE A 5 -13.36 59.86 -10.25
CA PHE A 5 -13.75 59.10 -9.06
C PHE A 5 -14.64 57.87 -9.37
N TRP A 6 -15.55 58.03 -10.33
CA TRP A 6 -16.45 56.98 -10.86
C TRP A 6 -15.76 55.71 -11.37
N PHE A 7 -14.56 55.80 -11.96
CA PHE A 7 -13.88 54.64 -12.53
C PHE A 7 -13.31 53.72 -11.45
N ARG A 8 -12.83 54.31 -10.34
CA ARG A 8 -12.27 53.58 -9.21
C ARG A 8 -13.36 52.85 -8.41
N ASP A 9 -14.49 53.52 -8.19
CA ASP A 9 -15.62 52.94 -7.47
C ASP A 9 -16.28 51.82 -8.27
N THR A 10 -16.37 51.95 -9.60
CA THR A 10 -16.88 50.89 -10.48
C THR A 10 -15.99 49.64 -10.45
N LEU A 11 -14.66 49.81 -10.41
CA LEU A 11 -13.71 48.69 -10.30
C LEU A 11 -13.76 48.01 -8.92
N ILE A 12 -13.97 48.78 -7.85
CA ILE A 12 -14.15 48.23 -6.49
C ILE A 12 -15.47 47.46 -6.41
N ILE A 13 -16.56 47.98 -6.96
CA ILE A 13 -17.87 47.31 -7.00
C ILE A 13 -17.79 46.03 -7.84
N LEU A 14 -17.16 46.06 -9.01
CA LEU A 14 -16.92 44.85 -9.82
C LEU A 14 -16.04 43.84 -9.07
N GLY A 15 -15.01 44.30 -8.37
CA GLY A 15 -14.15 43.44 -7.55
C GLY A 15 -14.90 42.80 -6.38
N VAL A 16 -15.80 43.53 -5.71
CA VAL A 16 -16.63 43.04 -4.61
C VAL A 16 -17.73 42.11 -5.11
N ILE A 17 -18.32 42.37 -6.28
CA ILE A 17 -19.30 41.45 -6.90
C ILE A 17 -18.60 40.16 -7.35
N LEU A 18 -17.41 40.23 -7.95
CA LEU A 18 -16.62 39.04 -8.30
C LEU A 18 -16.15 38.26 -7.07
N ALA A 19 -15.79 38.95 -5.98
CA ALA A 19 -15.46 38.33 -4.71
C ALA A 19 -16.70 37.70 -4.05
N GLY A 20 -17.85 38.39 -4.08
CA GLY A 20 -19.13 37.91 -3.57
C GLY A 20 -19.64 36.69 -4.33
N ILE A 21 -19.53 36.69 -5.67
CA ILE A 21 -19.81 35.53 -6.51
C ILE A 21 -18.89 34.37 -6.13
N ASN A 22 -17.59 34.60 -5.88
CA ASN A 22 -16.68 33.53 -5.45
C ASN A 22 -16.97 32.99 -4.03
N LEU A 23 -17.49 33.84 -3.14
CA LEU A 23 -17.85 33.48 -1.76
C LEU A 23 -19.23 32.80 -1.64
N TRP A 24 -20.09 32.98 -2.65
CA TRP A 24 -21.46 32.47 -2.74
C TRP A 24 -21.70 31.79 -4.10
N GLN A 25 -20.90 30.78 -4.44
CA GLN A 25 -21.26 29.88 -5.54
C GLN A 25 -22.11 28.75 -4.96
N PRO A 26 -23.46 28.80 -5.07
CA PRO A 26 -24.23 27.59 -4.86
C PRO A 26 -23.64 26.51 -5.76
N THR A 27 -23.56 25.28 -5.27
CA THR A 27 -23.26 24.14 -6.14
C THR A 27 -24.38 24.13 -7.18
N LEU A 28 -24.07 24.44 -8.44
CA LEU A 28 -25.02 24.43 -9.56
C LEU A 28 -24.68 23.24 -10.47
N PRO A 29 -24.98 21.98 -10.07
CA PRO A 29 -24.63 20.79 -10.85
C PRO A 29 -25.06 20.83 -12.32
N TRP A 30 -26.22 21.43 -12.57
CA TRP A 30 -26.80 21.52 -13.91
C TRP A 30 -25.97 22.37 -14.88
N LEU A 31 -25.21 23.36 -14.38
CA LEU A 31 -24.32 24.16 -15.23
C LEU A 31 -23.08 23.38 -15.71
N ARG A 32 -22.71 22.30 -15.02
CA ARG A 32 -21.52 21.50 -15.33
C ARG A 32 -21.83 20.05 -15.71
N GLN A 33 -23.12 19.76 -15.94
CA GLN A 33 -23.60 18.42 -16.30
C GLN A 33 -23.14 17.32 -15.31
N GLY A 34 -23.02 17.68 -14.03
CA GLY A 34 -22.57 16.76 -12.96
C GLY A 34 -21.09 16.38 -13.00
N LYS A 35 -20.25 17.08 -13.77
CA LYS A 35 -18.80 16.85 -13.84
C LYS A 35 -18.01 18.09 -13.47
N ILE A 36 -16.84 17.90 -12.85
CA ILE A 36 -15.88 18.97 -12.60
C ILE A 36 -14.52 18.54 -13.13
N TYR A 37 -14.00 19.26 -14.10
CA TYR A 37 -12.71 18.98 -14.72
C TYR A 37 -11.58 19.67 -13.95
N VAL A 38 -10.48 18.95 -13.75
CA VAL A 38 -9.27 19.40 -13.06
C VAL A 38 -8.06 19.21 -13.96
N SER A 39 -7.19 20.21 -14.08
CA SER A 39 -5.97 20.14 -14.90
C SER A 39 -4.83 20.90 -14.22
N PRO A 40 -3.56 20.47 -14.29
CA PRO A 40 -2.45 21.27 -13.76
C PRO A 40 -2.32 22.65 -14.43
N GLN A 41 -2.80 22.80 -15.67
CA GLN A 41 -2.84 24.05 -16.43
C GLN A 41 -4.14 24.85 -16.23
N GLY A 42 -5.09 24.30 -15.44
CA GLY A 42 -6.35 24.94 -15.11
C GLY A 42 -6.20 26.17 -14.21
N LYS A 43 -7.34 26.77 -13.84
CA LYS A 43 -7.40 27.96 -12.98
C LYS A 43 -8.50 27.82 -11.94
N ASP A 44 -8.19 28.01 -10.66
CA ASP A 44 -9.13 27.75 -9.55
C ASP A 44 -10.32 28.72 -9.46
N TRP A 45 -10.27 29.83 -10.22
CA TRP A 45 -11.40 30.74 -10.40
C TRP A 45 -12.41 30.26 -11.46
N TYR A 46 -12.10 29.21 -12.22
CA TYR A 46 -13.10 28.56 -13.08
C TYR A 46 -14.04 27.66 -12.28
N LEU A 47 -15.15 27.30 -12.92
CA LEU A 47 -16.13 26.36 -12.39
C LEU A 47 -15.79 24.90 -12.71
N GLY A 48 -14.89 24.63 -13.66
CA GLY A 48 -14.53 23.27 -14.07
C GLY A 48 -15.56 22.60 -14.98
N GLY A 49 -16.33 23.35 -15.78
CA GLY A 49 -17.40 22.80 -16.61
C GLY A 49 -16.93 22.01 -17.84
N SER A 50 -15.66 22.17 -18.23
CA SER A 50 -15.01 21.44 -19.34
C SER A 50 -13.51 21.37 -19.12
N SER A 51 -12.79 20.60 -19.94
CA SER A 51 -11.32 20.57 -19.93
C SER A 51 -10.69 21.94 -20.19
N GLN A 52 -11.26 22.76 -21.07
CA GLN A 52 -10.77 24.13 -21.36
C GLN A 52 -10.99 25.11 -20.20
N THR A 53 -11.96 24.82 -19.32
CA THR A 53 -12.30 25.65 -18.16
C THR A 53 -12.07 24.90 -16.85
N ALA A 54 -11.13 23.95 -16.85
CA ALA A 54 -10.81 23.13 -15.70
C ALA A 54 -10.31 23.96 -14.51
N VAL A 55 -10.66 23.55 -13.30
CA VAL A 55 -9.98 24.07 -12.10
C VAL A 55 -8.55 23.54 -12.04
N ARG A 56 -7.67 24.23 -11.32
CA ARG A 56 -6.26 23.83 -11.25
C ARG A 56 -6.04 22.69 -10.25
N THR A 57 -6.70 22.79 -9.11
CA THR A 57 -6.47 21.95 -7.93
C THR A 57 -7.59 20.94 -7.73
N ILE A 58 -7.22 19.72 -7.32
CA ILE A 58 -8.19 18.68 -7.00
C ILE A 58 -8.98 19.08 -5.76
N GLN A 59 -8.34 19.74 -4.78
CA GLN A 59 -9.04 20.21 -3.58
C GLN A 59 -10.12 21.26 -3.91
N ARG A 60 -9.89 22.14 -4.91
CA ARG A 60 -10.91 23.08 -5.36
C ARG A 60 -12.12 22.34 -5.94
N ALA A 61 -11.91 21.33 -6.78
CA ALA A 61 -12.99 20.51 -7.30
C ALA A 61 -13.76 19.79 -6.19
N ALA A 62 -13.05 19.19 -5.23
CA ALA A 62 -13.64 18.52 -4.07
C ALA A 62 -14.50 19.45 -3.20
N ASN A 63 -14.14 20.73 -3.12
CA ASN A 63 -14.91 21.73 -2.39
C ASN A 63 -16.17 22.18 -3.14
N LEU A 64 -16.17 22.06 -4.48
CA LEU A 64 -17.25 22.46 -5.37
C LEU A 64 -18.25 21.35 -5.68
N THR A 65 -17.92 20.09 -5.41
CA THR A 65 -18.78 18.94 -5.73
C THR A 65 -19.96 18.80 -4.80
N ALA A 66 -21.06 18.32 -5.38
CA ALA A 66 -22.25 17.84 -4.72
C ALA A 66 -22.36 16.29 -4.84
N PRO A 67 -23.17 15.64 -3.99
CA PRO A 67 -23.41 14.20 -4.09
C PRO A 67 -23.88 13.73 -5.48
N GLY A 68 -23.22 12.71 -6.02
CA GLY A 68 -23.49 12.14 -7.35
C GLY A 68 -22.72 12.78 -8.50
N GLU A 69 -21.90 13.81 -8.24
CA GLU A 69 -21.03 14.40 -9.25
C GLU A 69 -19.69 13.65 -9.39
N GLU A 70 -19.07 13.78 -10.56
CA GLU A 70 -17.73 13.27 -10.85
C GLU A 70 -16.70 14.40 -10.93
N ILE A 71 -15.52 14.18 -10.38
CA ILE A 71 -14.32 14.98 -10.57
C ILE A 71 -13.46 14.24 -11.59
N ILE A 72 -13.33 14.83 -12.78
CA ILE A 72 -12.55 14.31 -13.89
C ILE A 72 -11.17 14.97 -13.86
N ILE A 73 -10.15 14.19 -13.56
CA ILE A 73 -8.79 14.68 -13.37
C ILE A 73 -7.99 14.38 -14.64
N LEU A 74 -7.52 15.43 -15.31
CA LEU A 74 -6.74 15.34 -16.54
C LEU A 74 -5.31 14.87 -16.26
N PRO A 75 -4.60 14.33 -17.27
CA PRO A 75 -3.22 13.88 -17.13
C PRO A 75 -2.29 14.92 -16.49
N GLY A 76 -1.45 14.48 -15.57
CA GLY A 76 -0.43 15.34 -14.96
C GLY A 76 -0.05 14.99 -13.52
N ILE A 77 0.85 15.80 -12.96
CA ILE A 77 1.38 15.66 -11.61
C ILE A 77 0.75 16.73 -10.71
N TYR A 78 0.08 16.29 -9.65
CA TYR A 78 -0.60 17.11 -8.65
C TYR A 78 0.14 17.01 -7.32
N ARG A 79 0.87 18.08 -6.97
CA ARG A 79 1.60 18.22 -5.70
C ARG A 79 0.71 18.88 -4.66
N GLU A 80 -0.29 18.16 -4.18
CA GLU A 80 -1.33 18.69 -3.28
C GLU A 80 -1.45 17.87 -1.99
N GLU A 81 -1.84 18.54 -0.91
CA GLU A 81 -2.39 17.87 0.28
C GLU A 81 -3.91 17.83 0.15
N LEU A 82 -4.48 16.65 -0.05
CA LEU A 82 -5.90 16.49 -0.24
C LEU A 82 -6.59 16.10 1.06
N ARG A 83 -7.58 16.89 1.47
CA ARG A 83 -8.47 16.60 2.59
C ARG A 83 -9.92 16.61 2.11
N ILE A 84 -10.48 15.41 1.97
CA ILE A 84 -11.83 15.22 1.43
C ILE A 84 -12.83 15.21 2.58
N ARG A 85 -13.53 16.34 2.73
CA ARG A 85 -14.54 16.58 3.79
C ARG A 85 -15.97 16.54 3.29
N ARG A 86 -16.18 16.45 1.98
CA ARG A 86 -17.49 16.37 1.35
C ARG A 86 -17.70 14.96 0.81
N GLY A 87 -18.78 14.35 1.24
CA GLY A 87 -19.17 12.99 0.85
C GLY A 87 -20.34 12.97 -0.13
N GLY A 88 -20.53 11.82 -0.74
CA GLY A 88 -21.74 11.53 -1.50
C GLY A 88 -22.92 11.18 -0.59
N ARG A 89 -23.92 10.54 -1.20
CA ARG A 89 -25.08 9.93 -0.53
C ARG A 89 -25.21 8.49 -0.99
N PRO A 90 -26.02 7.64 -0.31
CA PRO A 90 -26.40 6.35 -0.85
C PRO A 90 -26.87 6.46 -2.30
N ASN A 91 -26.34 5.60 -3.18
CA ASN A 91 -26.58 5.59 -4.63
C ASN A 91 -26.16 6.87 -5.40
N ARG A 92 -25.48 7.81 -4.75
CA ARG A 92 -24.97 9.06 -5.33
C ARG A 92 -23.59 9.39 -4.76
N PRO A 93 -22.57 8.53 -4.96
CA PRO A 93 -21.22 8.80 -4.47
C PRO A 93 -20.61 10.01 -5.19
N ILE A 94 -19.63 10.64 -4.57
CA ILE A 94 -18.71 11.54 -5.29
C ILE A 94 -17.58 10.70 -5.85
N THR A 95 -17.32 10.83 -7.15
CA THR A 95 -16.28 10.03 -7.83
C THR A 95 -15.10 10.90 -8.21
N PHE A 96 -13.90 10.52 -7.82
CA PHE A 96 -12.62 11.09 -8.24
C PHE A 96 -12.02 10.14 -9.27
N ARG A 97 -11.97 10.55 -10.53
CA ARG A 97 -11.58 9.67 -11.64
C ARG A 97 -10.52 10.33 -12.51
N ALA A 98 -9.45 9.59 -12.80
CA ALA A 98 -8.55 9.96 -13.87
C ALA A 98 -9.30 9.91 -15.21
N GLU A 99 -9.19 10.98 -16.02
CA GLU A 99 -9.73 10.98 -17.38
C GLU A 99 -9.13 9.83 -18.19
N GLN A 100 -7.82 9.66 -18.06
CA GLN A 100 -7.05 8.54 -18.60
C GLN A 100 -6.36 7.82 -17.43
N PRO A 101 -6.84 6.62 -17.03
CA PRO A 101 -6.23 5.87 -15.91
C PRO A 101 -4.72 5.69 -16.06
N GLY A 102 -3.99 5.80 -14.96
CA GLY A 102 -2.53 5.67 -14.93
C GLY A 102 -1.75 6.93 -15.35
N THR A 103 -2.42 8.02 -15.73
CA THR A 103 -1.78 9.29 -16.16
C THR A 103 -1.86 10.44 -15.15
N VAL A 104 -2.58 10.22 -14.04
CA VAL A 104 -2.79 11.21 -12.98
C VAL A 104 -1.99 10.80 -11.75
N THR A 105 -0.96 11.57 -11.41
CA THR A 105 -0.13 11.32 -10.23
C THR A 105 -0.40 12.37 -9.15
N ILE A 106 -0.92 11.95 -8.00
CA ILE A 106 -0.99 12.76 -6.79
C ILE A 106 0.21 12.40 -5.92
N THR A 107 1.05 13.39 -5.60
CA THR A 107 2.33 13.11 -4.95
C THR A 107 2.66 14.11 -3.85
N ASN A 108 3.30 13.64 -2.78
CA ASN A 108 3.97 14.54 -1.84
C ASN A 108 5.40 14.90 -2.29
N GLN A 109 5.81 14.62 -3.53
CA GLN A 109 7.11 15.04 -4.03
C GLN A 109 7.33 16.55 -3.85
N ALA A 110 8.53 16.93 -3.44
CA ALA A 110 8.96 18.32 -3.46
C ALA A 110 8.85 18.90 -4.89
N PRO A 111 8.68 20.22 -5.03
CA PRO A 111 8.83 20.88 -6.33
C PRO A 111 10.20 20.56 -6.94
N THR A 112 10.26 20.44 -8.27
CA THR A 112 11.46 20.05 -9.01
C THR A 112 12.62 21.03 -8.83
N GLU A 113 12.33 22.29 -8.51
CA GLU A 113 13.31 23.33 -8.21
C GLU A 113 14.10 23.00 -6.94
N VAL A 114 13.46 22.32 -5.98
CA VAL A 114 14.11 21.91 -4.72
C VAL A 114 15.15 20.83 -5.00
N THR A 115 14.80 19.77 -5.74
CA THR A 115 15.78 18.73 -6.09
C THR A 115 16.85 19.26 -7.04
N ALA A 116 16.49 20.12 -8.01
CA ALA A 116 17.45 20.74 -8.93
C ALA A 116 18.50 21.60 -8.20
N SER A 117 18.14 22.20 -7.06
CA SER A 117 19.06 23.01 -6.24
C SER A 117 20.08 22.21 -5.42
N LEU A 118 19.96 20.88 -5.35
CA LEU A 118 20.87 20.05 -4.58
C LEU A 118 22.26 20.00 -5.24
N VAL A 119 23.26 20.43 -4.47
CA VAL A 119 24.68 20.38 -4.85
C VAL A 119 25.32 19.19 -4.17
N TRP A 120 25.70 18.19 -4.96
CA TRP A 120 26.29 16.95 -4.46
C TRP A 120 27.80 17.07 -4.25
N GLN A 121 28.25 16.56 -3.11
CA GLN A 121 29.66 16.33 -2.79
C GLN A 121 29.90 14.82 -2.77
N ALA A 122 30.98 14.37 -3.39
CA ALA A 122 31.37 12.98 -3.33
C ALA A 122 32.02 12.68 -1.98
N GLU A 123 31.51 11.66 -1.28
CA GLU A 123 32.03 11.17 0.00
C GLU A 123 32.92 9.92 -0.17
N GLY A 124 32.98 9.38 -1.40
CA GLY A 124 33.67 8.14 -1.74
C GLY A 124 32.77 6.90 -1.61
N GLY A 125 33.19 5.78 -2.20
CA GLY A 125 32.47 4.50 -2.11
C GLY A 125 31.05 4.53 -2.71
N GLY A 126 30.80 5.38 -3.72
CA GLY A 126 29.47 5.57 -4.31
C GLY A 126 28.48 6.37 -3.45
N ILE A 127 28.97 6.97 -2.35
CA ILE A 127 28.18 7.84 -1.47
C ILE A 127 28.41 9.30 -1.87
N TYR A 128 27.31 10.03 -1.92
CA TYR A 128 27.26 11.46 -2.17
C TYR A 128 26.45 12.14 -1.08
N SER A 129 26.72 13.40 -0.81
CA SER A 129 25.96 14.15 0.16
C SER A 129 25.57 15.53 -0.35
N ALA A 130 24.40 16.00 0.05
CA ALA A 130 23.90 17.34 -0.27
C ALA A 130 23.21 17.95 0.95
N ALA A 131 23.33 19.27 1.12
CA ALA A 131 22.52 19.99 2.08
C ALA A 131 21.06 20.00 1.61
N THR A 132 20.13 19.80 2.53
CA THR A 132 18.68 19.79 2.23
C THR A 132 17.95 20.86 3.01
N LEU A 133 16.79 21.30 2.56
CA LEU A 133 16.01 22.34 3.25
C LEU A 133 15.23 21.79 4.47
N TRP A 134 15.06 20.47 4.57
CA TRP A 134 14.38 19.78 5.66
C TRP A 134 14.83 18.32 5.75
N PRO A 135 14.59 17.65 6.90
CA PRO A 135 14.86 16.22 7.04
C PRO A 135 14.14 15.34 6.03
N ILE A 136 14.87 14.37 5.47
CA ILE A 136 14.36 13.42 4.47
C ILE A 136 14.09 12.07 5.13
N TYR A 137 12.86 11.58 5.01
CA TYR A 137 12.39 10.33 5.60
C TYR A 137 12.02 9.27 4.58
N PHE A 138 11.84 9.68 3.32
CA PHE A 138 11.49 8.81 2.20
C PHE A 138 12.02 9.41 0.89
N ALA A 139 12.58 8.56 0.02
CA ALA A 139 13.11 8.98 -1.26
C ALA A 139 13.00 7.88 -2.31
N LEU A 140 12.82 8.27 -3.57
CA LEU A 140 12.90 7.40 -4.74
C LEU A 140 14.03 7.88 -5.65
N TYR A 141 14.64 6.94 -6.38
CA TYR A 141 15.57 7.24 -7.46
C TYR A 141 15.19 6.43 -8.71
N GLY A 142 14.82 7.12 -9.79
CA GLY A 142 14.38 6.48 -11.04
C GLY A 142 13.20 5.52 -10.82
N ASN A 143 12.19 5.97 -10.08
CA ASN A 143 10.99 5.22 -9.69
C ASN A 143 11.23 4.00 -8.78
N ARG A 144 12.42 3.88 -8.20
CA ARG A 144 12.75 2.83 -7.22
C ARG A 144 12.83 3.45 -5.84
N ILE A 145 12.25 2.78 -4.86
CA ILE A 145 12.39 3.21 -3.46
C ILE A 145 13.84 3.00 -3.04
N LEU A 146 14.40 3.98 -2.32
CA LEU A 146 15.70 3.86 -1.69
C LEU A 146 15.55 3.29 -0.28
N TYR A 147 16.47 2.40 0.10
CA TYR A 147 16.51 1.88 1.46
C TYR A 147 16.95 2.99 2.44
N HIS A 148 16.11 3.30 3.42
CA HIS A 148 16.39 4.33 4.43
C HIS A 148 17.09 3.71 5.64
N VAL A 149 18.36 4.03 5.82
CA VAL A 149 19.14 3.73 7.03
C VAL A 149 18.73 4.69 8.14
N ARG A 150 17.72 4.32 8.96
CA ARG A 150 17.17 5.22 10.00
C ARG A 150 18.03 5.35 11.26
N TRP A 151 18.91 4.38 11.51
CA TRP A 151 19.74 4.30 12.72
C TRP A 151 21.20 4.03 12.34
N GLY A 152 22.14 4.61 13.11
CA GLY A 152 23.57 4.49 12.88
C GLY A 152 24.14 5.44 11.82
N GLY A 153 23.31 6.24 11.14
CA GLY A 153 23.74 7.33 10.28
C GLY A 153 24.67 6.89 9.14
N LEU A 154 25.63 7.76 8.80
CA LEU A 154 26.57 7.54 7.70
C LEU A 154 27.41 6.27 7.88
N GLU A 155 27.85 5.97 9.10
CA GLU A 155 28.66 4.78 9.40
C GLU A 155 27.88 3.48 9.09
N ARG A 156 26.61 3.42 9.48
CA ARG A 156 25.75 2.28 9.14
C ARG A 156 25.48 2.21 7.63
N LEU A 157 25.28 3.35 6.96
CA LEU A 157 25.14 3.39 5.51
C LEU A 157 26.36 2.78 4.83
N GLN A 158 27.57 3.26 5.16
CA GLN A 158 28.84 2.75 4.65
C GLN A 158 29.00 1.24 4.88
N THR A 159 28.65 0.76 6.08
CA THR A 159 28.73 -0.66 6.44
C THR A 159 27.80 -1.53 5.58
N LEU A 160 26.58 -1.06 5.33
CA LEU A 160 25.62 -1.81 4.54
C LEU A 160 25.95 -1.78 3.05
N THR A 161 26.42 -0.64 2.53
CA THR A 161 26.67 -0.46 1.10
C THR A 161 28.02 -0.98 0.64
N ALA A 162 28.94 -1.29 1.58
CA ALA A 162 30.16 -2.05 1.29
C ALA A 162 29.90 -3.54 1.00
N GLN A 163 28.71 -4.05 1.32
CA GLN A 163 28.34 -5.43 1.03
C GLN A 163 28.06 -5.63 -0.47
N PRO A 164 28.33 -6.81 -1.04
CA PRO A 164 27.98 -7.11 -2.43
C PRO A 164 26.48 -6.90 -2.72
N ASN A 165 26.16 -6.57 -3.97
CA ASN A 165 24.79 -6.36 -4.45
C ASN A 165 24.01 -5.28 -3.70
N ALA A 166 24.69 -4.31 -3.08
CA ALA A 166 24.03 -3.20 -2.42
C ALA A 166 23.06 -2.48 -3.36
N TYR A 167 21.90 -2.10 -2.83
CA TYR A 167 20.91 -1.31 -3.55
C TYR A 167 21.01 0.16 -3.16
N GLY A 168 20.40 1.03 -3.98
CA GLY A 168 20.31 2.46 -3.67
C GLY A 168 19.73 2.69 -2.27
N ALA A 169 20.42 3.50 -1.48
CA ALA A 169 20.13 3.70 -0.07
C ALA A 169 20.44 5.14 0.36
N PHE A 170 19.88 5.57 1.48
CA PHE A 170 20.17 6.89 2.02
C PHE A 170 20.10 6.91 3.55
N THR A 171 20.74 7.93 4.12
CA THR A 171 20.52 8.37 5.50
C THR A 171 20.46 9.89 5.54
N PHE A 172 19.77 10.44 6.53
CA PHE A 172 19.77 11.88 6.80
C PHE A 172 20.51 12.16 8.11
N ASP A 173 21.45 13.10 8.08
CA ASP A 173 22.12 13.64 9.26
C ASP A 173 21.41 14.92 9.74
N PRO A 174 20.72 14.88 10.90
CA PRO A 174 20.02 16.04 11.44
C PRO A 174 20.94 17.14 11.96
N ASN A 175 22.20 16.83 12.31
CA ASN A 175 23.13 17.81 12.85
C ASN A 175 23.72 18.68 11.75
N GLY A 176 24.13 18.06 10.64
CA GLY A 176 24.61 18.75 9.44
C GLY A 176 23.51 19.18 8.46
N ASN A 177 22.26 18.75 8.68
CA ASN A 177 21.14 18.90 7.75
C ASN A 177 21.47 18.39 6.33
N ARG A 178 22.15 17.23 6.29
CA ARG A 178 22.64 16.62 5.04
C ARG A 178 21.95 15.31 4.75
N LEU A 179 21.58 15.13 3.48
CA LEU A 179 21.21 13.85 2.90
C LEU A 179 22.47 13.17 2.40
N TYR A 180 22.71 11.93 2.82
CA TYR A 180 23.71 11.04 2.23
C TYR A 180 22.98 10.01 1.37
N LEU A 181 23.36 9.92 0.10
CA LEU A 181 22.78 9.07 -0.93
C LEU A 181 23.85 8.11 -1.44
N PHE A 182 23.57 6.81 -1.41
CA PHE A 182 24.38 5.79 -2.05
C PHE A 182 23.74 5.38 -3.39
N LEU A 183 24.56 5.39 -4.45
CA LEU A 183 24.19 4.88 -5.76
C LEU A 183 25.12 3.72 -6.14
N PRO A 184 24.57 2.52 -6.41
CA PRO A 184 25.36 1.29 -6.41
C PRO A 184 26.34 1.14 -7.57
N ASN A 185 26.16 1.86 -8.69
CA ASN A 185 27.11 1.82 -9.80
C ASN A 185 28.13 2.96 -9.74
N GLY A 186 28.18 3.70 -8.62
CA GLY A 186 29.05 4.86 -8.45
C GLY A 186 28.74 5.99 -9.43
N GLU A 187 27.52 6.02 -9.98
CA GLU A 187 27.10 7.10 -10.87
C GLU A 187 26.92 8.41 -10.08
N ASN A 188 27.22 9.54 -10.73
CA ASN A 188 26.89 10.83 -10.16
C ASN A 188 25.37 10.98 -10.00
N PRO A 189 24.88 11.56 -8.89
CA PRO A 189 23.45 11.76 -8.70
C PRO A 189 22.83 12.64 -9.79
N ASP A 190 21.75 12.15 -10.40
CA ASP A 190 20.90 12.91 -11.31
C ASP A 190 19.68 13.44 -10.54
N ASN A 191 19.62 14.75 -10.35
CA ASN A 191 18.54 15.43 -9.64
C ASN A 191 17.16 15.23 -10.29
N ASN A 192 17.10 14.87 -11.58
CA ASN A 192 15.84 14.56 -12.26
C ASN A 192 15.32 13.16 -11.91
N LYS A 193 16.18 12.26 -11.46
CA LYS A 193 15.81 10.91 -11.03
C LYS A 193 15.45 10.86 -9.55
N LEU A 194 15.94 11.80 -8.75
CA LEU A 194 15.67 11.86 -7.32
C LEU A 194 14.29 12.47 -7.05
N ALA A 195 13.44 11.74 -6.32
CA ALA A 195 12.21 12.25 -5.76
C ALA A 195 12.29 12.17 -4.24
N ILE A 196 12.26 13.33 -3.58
CA ILE A 196 12.12 13.46 -2.13
C ILE A 196 10.75 14.06 -1.81
N HIS A 197 10.23 13.77 -0.62
CA HIS A 197 8.99 14.39 -0.18
C HIS A 197 9.18 15.91 0.07
N ARG A 198 8.10 16.67 -0.09
CA ARG A 198 7.93 18.06 0.36
C ARG A 198 8.17 18.15 1.87
N ARG A 199 8.29 19.36 2.42
CA ARG A 199 8.36 19.51 3.87
C ARG A 199 7.12 18.91 4.54
N ILE A 200 7.35 17.95 5.42
CA ILE A 200 6.34 17.24 6.21
C ILE A 200 6.77 17.24 7.69
N PRO A 201 5.84 17.02 8.64
CA PRO A 201 6.21 16.82 10.04
C PRO A 201 7.19 15.65 10.21
N SER A 202 7.89 15.55 11.33
CA SER A 202 8.79 14.42 11.60
C SER A 202 8.03 13.14 11.96
N PRO A 203 8.60 11.94 11.75
CA PRO A 203 7.97 10.67 12.15
C PRO A 203 7.53 10.58 13.61
N ARG A 204 8.25 11.26 14.51
CA ARG A 204 7.91 11.32 15.93
C ARG A 204 6.67 12.19 16.19
N GLU A 205 6.42 13.17 15.34
CA GLU A 205 5.27 14.08 15.39
C GLU A 205 4.07 13.55 14.60
N TRP A 206 4.24 12.48 13.79
CA TRP A 206 3.13 11.89 13.01
C TRP A 206 2.03 11.33 13.90
N GLY A 207 2.37 10.78 15.09
CA GLY A 207 1.39 10.20 16.00
C GLY A 207 0.39 9.30 15.26
N ASN A 208 -0.90 9.54 15.47
CA ASN A 208 -1.96 8.93 14.67
C ASN A 208 -2.27 9.70 13.38
N SER A 209 -1.89 10.98 13.28
CA SER A 209 -2.09 11.86 12.12
C SER A 209 -0.98 11.68 11.07
N ARG A 210 -0.95 10.48 10.45
CA ARG A 210 0.07 10.12 9.45
C ARG A 210 0.08 11.10 8.27
N VAL A 211 1.27 11.37 7.73
CA VAL A 211 1.41 12.02 6.41
C VAL A 211 0.77 11.12 5.37
N ALA A 212 -0.06 11.68 4.48
CA ALA A 212 -0.64 10.93 3.38
C ALA A 212 -0.87 11.76 2.12
N ASN A 213 -1.15 11.10 0.99
CA ASN A 213 -1.59 11.80 -0.22
C ASN A 213 -3.03 12.32 -0.07
N ILE A 214 -3.93 11.48 0.44
CA ILE A 214 -5.36 11.80 0.57
C ILE A 214 -5.89 11.46 1.97
N TRP A 215 -6.43 12.45 2.66
CA TRP A 215 -7.15 12.30 3.93
C TRP A 215 -8.66 12.24 3.65
N LEU A 216 -9.31 11.20 4.17
CA LEU A 216 -10.75 10.97 4.00
C LEU A 216 -11.48 11.20 5.33
N GLU A 217 -12.25 12.30 5.35
CA GLU A 217 -13.12 12.73 6.46
C GLU A 217 -14.59 12.75 5.97
N ALA A 218 -14.94 11.85 5.05
CA ALA A 218 -16.26 11.78 4.42
C ALA A 218 -16.62 10.37 3.92
N LYS A 219 -17.91 10.16 3.61
CA LYS A 219 -18.51 8.88 3.22
C LYS A 219 -19.01 8.90 1.76
N HIS A 220 -19.27 7.72 1.19
CA HIS A 220 -19.79 7.56 -0.19
C HIS A 220 -18.87 8.18 -1.24
N LEU A 221 -17.64 7.66 -1.31
CA LEU A 221 -16.58 8.15 -2.19
C LEU A 221 -16.07 7.03 -3.10
N VAL A 222 -15.74 7.38 -4.34
CA VAL A 222 -15.08 6.47 -5.28
C VAL A 222 -13.79 7.12 -5.78
N PHE A 223 -12.68 6.40 -5.76
CA PHE A 223 -11.42 6.80 -6.36
C PHE A 223 -11.06 5.78 -7.45
N ASP A 224 -10.83 6.26 -8.68
CA ASP A 224 -10.67 5.40 -9.85
C ASP A 224 -9.50 5.86 -10.75
N GLY A 225 -8.52 4.99 -10.95
CA GLY A 225 -7.47 5.20 -11.97
C GLY A 225 -6.32 6.13 -11.57
N LEU A 226 -6.11 6.39 -10.27
CA LEU A 226 -5.14 7.36 -9.77
C LEU A 226 -3.79 6.71 -9.39
N ASN A 227 -2.68 7.40 -9.65
CA ASN A 227 -1.37 7.05 -9.13
C ASN A 227 -1.08 7.90 -7.88
N LEU A 228 -0.79 7.26 -6.75
CA LEU A 228 -0.45 7.93 -5.50
C LEU A 228 1.01 7.60 -5.17
N GLU A 229 1.87 8.61 -5.26
CA GLU A 229 3.31 8.48 -5.07
C GLU A 229 3.75 9.24 -3.82
N LEU A 230 4.78 8.74 -3.12
CA LEU A 230 5.32 9.39 -1.91
C LEU A 230 4.22 9.65 -0.88
N GLY A 231 3.37 8.66 -0.61
CA GLY A 231 2.46 8.73 0.54
C GLY A 231 3.21 8.93 1.86
N VAL A 232 4.48 8.48 1.92
CA VAL A 232 5.38 8.47 3.09
C VAL A 232 4.81 7.64 4.23
N GLY A 233 3.76 8.14 4.88
CA GLY A 233 2.94 7.39 5.82
C GLY A 233 1.92 6.53 5.07
N SER A 234 0.98 7.17 4.37
CA SER A 234 -0.06 6.45 3.64
C SER A 234 -0.47 7.06 2.30
N SER A 235 -0.99 6.27 1.37
CA SER A 235 -1.60 6.85 0.16
C SER A 235 -2.99 7.39 0.48
N PHE A 236 -3.84 6.57 1.11
CA PHE A 236 -5.14 6.95 1.67
C PHE A 236 -5.11 6.83 3.20
N LEU A 237 -5.60 7.86 3.87
CA LEU A 237 -5.77 7.89 5.32
C LEU A 237 -7.25 8.07 5.66
N LEU A 238 -7.87 7.04 6.22
CA LEU A 238 -9.30 6.97 6.51
C LEU A 238 -9.51 7.38 7.97
N TRP A 239 -10.14 8.54 8.19
CA TRP A 239 -10.34 9.10 9.53
C TRP A 239 -11.77 8.91 10.05
N ASP A 240 -12.76 9.35 9.27
CA ASP A 240 -14.19 9.14 9.51
C ASP A 240 -14.87 8.91 8.16
N SER A 241 -14.72 7.69 7.67
CA SER A 241 -15.10 7.36 6.30
C SER A 241 -15.87 6.05 6.24
N GLY A 242 -16.63 5.85 5.18
CA GLY A 242 -17.37 4.62 4.96
C GLY A 242 -18.10 4.65 3.64
N HIS A 243 -18.46 3.48 3.10
CA HIS A 243 -18.92 3.34 1.72
C HIS A 243 -17.91 3.95 0.75
N VAL A 244 -16.65 3.51 0.86
CA VAL A 244 -15.55 4.00 0.03
C VAL A 244 -15.11 2.89 -0.91
N THR A 245 -14.96 3.21 -2.19
CA THR A 245 -14.36 2.31 -3.19
C THR A 245 -13.06 2.92 -3.69
N ILE A 246 -11.96 2.18 -3.59
CA ILE A 246 -10.67 2.55 -4.16
C ILE A 246 -10.34 1.50 -5.20
N LYS A 247 -10.27 1.91 -6.47
CA LYS A 247 -10.06 0.98 -7.58
C LYS A 247 -9.16 1.49 -8.69
N ASN A 248 -8.54 0.56 -9.40
CA ASN A 248 -7.63 0.84 -10.52
C ASN A 248 -6.49 1.81 -10.17
N CYS A 249 -6.11 1.92 -8.90
CA CYS A 249 -5.07 2.84 -8.46
C CYS A 249 -3.70 2.15 -8.35
N LEU A 250 -2.64 2.92 -8.54
CA LEU A 250 -1.26 2.52 -8.25
C LEU A 250 -0.79 3.27 -7.00
N LEU A 251 -0.38 2.55 -5.96
CA LEU A 251 0.06 3.09 -4.68
C LEU A 251 1.53 2.73 -4.44
N THR A 252 2.39 3.73 -4.27
CA THR A 252 3.84 3.52 -4.10
C THR A 252 4.49 4.60 -3.23
N GLY A 253 5.63 4.26 -2.64
CA GLY A 253 6.37 5.18 -1.79
C GLY A 253 5.61 5.54 -0.51
N ALA A 254 4.80 4.62 0.00
CA ALA A 254 4.05 4.76 1.23
C ALA A 254 4.39 3.60 2.18
N SER A 255 4.38 3.86 3.49
CA SER A 255 4.47 2.78 4.47
C SER A 255 3.20 1.94 4.48
N ILE A 256 2.02 2.50 4.19
CA ILE A 256 0.76 1.76 4.07
C ILE A 256 -0.06 2.36 2.92
N GLY A 257 -0.48 1.60 1.93
CA GLY A 257 -1.32 2.11 0.84
C GLY A 257 -2.61 2.74 1.39
N ILE A 258 -3.39 1.98 2.16
CA ILE A 258 -4.69 2.39 2.69
C ILE A 258 -4.69 2.15 4.20
N SER A 259 -4.71 3.23 4.98
CA SER A 259 -4.66 3.17 6.45
C SER A 259 -6.00 3.56 7.05
N GLY A 260 -6.59 2.66 7.83
CA GLY A 260 -7.73 2.92 8.72
C GLY A 260 -7.30 3.40 10.12
N GLN A 261 -6.11 3.99 10.24
CA GLN A 261 -5.47 4.28 11.54
C GLN A 261 -5.08 5.77 11.72
N PRO A 262 -6.06 6.69 11.66
CA PRO A 262 -6.20 7.69 12.74
C PRO A 262 -7.64 7.75 13.29
N HIS A 263 -7.78 8.30 14.49
CA HIS A 263 -8.96 8.14 15.36
C HIS A 263 -10.09 9.16 15.13
N LEU A 264 -11.32 8.67 14.91
CA LEU A 264 -12.58 9.12 15.53
C LEU A 264 -13.64 7.98 15.47
N GLN A 265 -13.76 7.27 14.33
CA GLN A 265 -14.59 6.06 14.14
C GLN A 265 -13.90 5.10 13.14
N ALA A 266 -14.08 3.78 13.28
CA ALA A 266 -13.55 2.84 12.28
C ALA A 266 -14.29 3.00 10.94
N PRO A 267 -13.58 2.85 9.80
CA PRO A 267 -14.25 2.85 8.52
C PRO A 267 -15.18 1.65 8.39
N SER A 268 -16.22 1.75 7.55
CA SER A 268 -17.14 0.65 7.25
C SER A 268 -17.48 0.60 5.77
N HIS A 269 -17.84 -0.58 5.23
CA HIS A 269 -18.18 -0.75 3.81
C HIS A 269 -17.06 -0.23 2.89
N LEU A 270 -15.87 -0.77 3.05
CA LEU A 270 -14.69 -0.40 2.27
C LEU A 270 -14.47 -1.45 1.19
N THR A 271 -14.38 -1.02 -0.07
CA THR A 271 -14.02 -1.88 -1.20
C THR A 271 -12.68 -1.44 -1.77
N VAL A 272 -11.71 -2.35 -1.76
CA VAL A 272 -10.38 -2.16 -2.34
C VAL A 272 -10.23 -3.18 -3.46
N GLU A 273 -10.25 -2.72 -4.71
CA GLU A 273 -10.23 -3.63 -5.85
C GLU A 273 -9.36 -3.18 -7.03
N HIS A 274 -8.74 -4.14 -7.73
CA HIS A 274 -7.95 -3.84 -8.94
C HIS A 274 -6.85 -2.79 -8.71
N ASN A 275 -6.26 -2.72 -7.51
CA ASN A 275 -5.16 -1.80 -7.22
C ASN A 275 -3.81 -2.50 -7.33
N LEU A 276 -2.76 -1.73 -7.64
CA LEU A 276 -1.37 -2.13 -7.48
C LEU A 276 -0.80 -1.41 -6.26
N TYR A 277 -0.28 -2.15 -5.29
CA TYR A 277 0.61 -1.61 -4.27
C TYR A 277 2.01 -2.20 -4.43
N HIS A 278 3.05 -1.35 -4.39
CA HIS A 278 4.42 -1.86 -4.35
C HIS A 278 5.40 -0.97 -3.60
N ASN A 279 6.42 -1.61 -3.02
CA ASN A 279 7.64 -0.94 -2.54
C ASN A 279 8.90 -1.43 -3.26
N TYR A 280 8.81 -1.68 -4.57
CA TYR A 280 9.95 -2.08 -5.39
C TYR A 280 11.20 -1.20 -5.13
N PRO A 281 12.39 -1.80 -4.86
CA PRO A 281 12.71 -3.22 -4.98
C PRO A 281 12.80 -3.98 -3.63
N GLN A 282 11.96 -3.67 -2.63
CA GLN A 282 12.06 -4.19 -1.25
C GLN A 282 12.36 -5.70 -1.12
N TYR A 283 11.60 -6.55 -1.82
CA TYR A 283 11.87 -8.00 -1.82
C TYR A 283 13.28 -8.39 -2.34
N LYS A 284 13.83 -7.64 -3.28
CA LYS A 284 15.21 -7.87 -3.76
C LYS A 284 16.24 -7.50 -2.70
N TRP A 285 15.96 -6.53 -1.82
CA TRP A 285 16.84 -6.26 -0.68
C TRP A 285 17.00 -7.52 0.17
N LEU A 286 15.89 -8.17 0.54
CA LEU A 286 15.92 -9.41 1.31
C LEU A 286 16.65 -10.55 0.56
N ARG A 287 16.39 -10.69 -0.74
CA ARG A 287 16.93 -11.79 -1.54
C ARG A 287 18.40 -11.69 -1.88
N GLN A 288 18.93 -10.46 -1.97
CA GLN A 288 20.23 -10.23 -2.62
C GLN A 288 21.21 -9.42 -1.80
N TRP A 289 20.74 -8.70 -0.76
CA TRP A 289 21.57 -7.71 -0.07
C TRP A 289 21.50 -7.78 1.46
N LEU A 290 20.32 -7.63 2.06
CA LEU A 290 20.13 -7.45 3.50
C LEU A 290 19.54 -8.70 4.17
N PRO A 291 19.94 -9.00 5.42
CA PRO A 291 19.24 -10.00 6.21
C PRO A 291 17.82 -9.54 6.53
N TRP A 292 16.91 -10.50 6.78
CA TRP A 292 15.51 -10.23 7.13
C TRP A 292 15.34 -9.18 8.22
N ARG A 293 16.13 -9.24 9.30
CA ARG A 293 16.05 -8.29 10.42
C ARG A 293 16.24 -6.84 9.98
N ASP A 294 17.15 -6.57 9.03
CA ASP A 294 17.41 -5.21 8.56
C ASP A 294 16.24 -4.72 7.68
N VAL A 295 15.70 -5.57 6.80
CA VAL A 295 14.53 -5.20 5.98
C VAL A 295 13.28 -5.00 6.86
N TYR A 296 13.01 -5.95 7.76
CA TYR A 296 11.86 -5.94 8.66
C TYR A 296 11.82 -4.69 9.54
N ALA A 297 12.95 -4.31 10.16
CA ALA A 297 13.00 -3.20 11.12
C ALA A 297 12.54 -1.84 10.56
N HIS A 298 12.56 -1.67 9.23
CA HIS A 298 12.22 -0.40 8.59
C HIS A 298 11.00 -0.47 7.68
N TYR A 299 10.63 -1.66 7.22
CA TYR A 299 9.64 -1.86 6.17
C TYR A 299 8.61 -2.96 6.46
N SER A 300 8.54 -3.55 7.67
CA SER A 300 7.51 -4.56 7.99
C SER A 300 6.09 -4.09 7.65
N THR A 301 5.76 -2.85 8.05
CA THR A 301 4.42 -2.28 7.84
C THR A 301 4.01 -2.03 6.38
N SER A 302 4.91 -2.23 5.41
CA SER A 302 4.66 -1.96 3.98
C SER A 302 3.57 -2.86 3.40
N SER A 303 2.34 -2.36 3.42
CA SER A 303 1.12 -3.11 3.10
C SER A 303 0.20 -2.31 2.19
N LEU A 304 -0.56 -2.98 1.33
CA LEU A 304 -1.66 -2.36 0.59
C LEU A 304 -2.68 -1.74 1.55
N ILE A 305 -3.03 -2.45 2.62
CA ILE A 305 -4.03 -2.01 3.58
C ILE A 305 -3.62 -2.39 5.01
N SER A 306 -3.91 -1.50 5.96
CA SER A 306 -3.90 -1.77 7.39
C SER A 306 -5.17 -1.20 8.01
N SER A 307 -6.17 -2.06 8.28
CA SER A 307 -7.49 -1.61 8.71
C SER A 307 -8.31 -2.66 9.46
N SER A 308 -9.17 -2.18 10.36
CA SER A 308 -10.30 -2.90 10.93
C SER A 308 -11.56 -2.19 10.43
N ALA A 309 -12.38 -2.88 9.65
CA ALA A 309 -13.64 -2.35 9.15
C ALA A 309 -14.68 -3.47 9.04
N PRO A 310 -15.93 -3.26 9.48
CA PRO A 310 -17.02 -4.14 9.11
C PRO A 310 -17.33 -3.96 7.62
N HIS A 311 -17.64 -5.07 6.94
CA HIS A 311 -17.91 -5.10 5.50
C HIS A 311 -16.73 -4.60 4.65
N LEU A 312 -15.52 -5.06 4.99
CA LEU A 312 -14.33 -4.86 4.17
C LEU A 312 -14.31 -5.91 3.05
N THR A 313 -14.13 -5.45 1.81
CA THR A 313 -13.84 -6.31 0.66
C THR A 313 -12.50 -5.93 0.06
N VAL A 314 -11.58 -6.88 -0.02
CA VAL A 314 -10.27 -6.71 -0.66
C VAL A 314 -10.15 -7.74 -1.78
N ARG A 315 -10.28 -7.32 -3.04
CA ARG A 315 -10.34 -8.27 -4.15
C ARG A 315 -9.59 -7.86 -5.39
N HIS A 316 -9.05 -8.83 -6.13
CA HIS A 316 -8.43 -8.59 -7.44
C HIS A 316 -7.28 -7.57 -7.40
N ASN A 317 -6.66 -7.36 -6.25
CA ASN A 317 -5.50 -6.47 -6.13
C ASN A 317 -4.21 -7.21 -6.44
N LEU A 318 -3.21 -6.46 -6.87
CA LEU A 318 -1.84 -6.88 -7.01
C LEU A 318 -0.98 -6.20 -5.94
N VAL A 319 -0.35 -6.99 -5.09
CA VAL A 319 0.59 -6.51 -4.07
C VAL A 319 1.94 -7.13 -4.32
N THR A 320 2.99 -6.32 -4.45
CA THR A 320 4.34 -6.84 -4.74
C THR A 320 5.44 -6.03 -4.06
N HIS A 321 6.55 -6.67 -3.69
CA HIS A 321 7.64 -6.02 -2.95
C HIS A 321 7.13 -5.34 -1.67
N SER A 322 6.39 -6.07 -0.85
CA SER A 322 5.78 -5.60 0.41
C SER A 322 6.45 -6.23 1.63
N GLY A 323 6.09 -5.75 2.82
CA GLY A 323 6.24 -6.45 4.10
C GLY A 323 5.06 -7.39 4.25
N ASP A 324 4.11 -7.06 5.13
CA ASP A 324 2.95 -7.91 5.47
C ASP A 324 1.85 -8.02 4.40
N ALA A 325 1.99 -7.30 3.28
CA ALA A 325 1.03 -7.15 2.17
C ALA A 325 -0.39 -6.69 2.57
N LEU A 326 -1.09 -7.42 3.43
CA LEU A 326 -2.40 -7.13 3.99
C LEU A 326 -2.35 -7.23 5.52
N GLN A 327 -2.57 -6.13 6.23
CA GLN A 327 -2.76 -6.12 7.68
C GLN A 327 -4.25 -5.94 8.01
N ILE A 328 -4.87 -7.01 8.50
CA ILE A 328 -6.32 -7.07 8.72
C ILE A 328 -6.60 -7.23 10.20
N SER A 329 -7.58 -6.47 10.71
CA SER A 329 -7.94 -6.49 12.14
C SER A 329 -6.80 -6.10 13.12
N PRO A 330 -5.97 -5.08 12.85
CA PRO A 330 -4.87 -4.69 13.74
C PRO A 330 -5.31 -4.05 15.09
N ARG A 331 -6.60 -4.13 15.46
CA ARG A 331 -7.18 -3.46 16.64
C ARG A 331 -7.79 -4.46 17.62
N LEU A 332 -7.57 -4.17 18.90
CA LEU A 332 -7.90 -5.07 20.02
C LEU A 332 -9.10 -4.61 20.85
N ASN A 333 -9.44 -3.32 20.78
CA ASN A 333 -10.38 -2.69 21.71
C ASN A 333 -11.74 -2.38 21.08
N TYR A 334 -11.97 -2.81 19.83
CA TYR A 334 -13.19 -2.54 19.09
C TYR A 334 -13.78 -3.85 18.57
N PRO A 335 -14.40 -4.66 19.45
CA PRO A 335 -15.19 -5.81 19.01
C PRO A 335 -16.27 -5.34 18.02
N ASP A 336 -16.62 -6.19 17.07
CA ASP A 336 -17.66 -5.94 16.05
C ASP A 336 -17.32 -4.89 14.96
N GLN A 337 -16.08 -4.37 14.94
CA GLN A 337 -15.56 -3.53 13.85
C GLN A 337 -14.69 -4.32 12.86
N ASN A 338 -14.87 -5.64 12.83
CA ASN A 338 -14.18 -6.57 11.94
C ASN A 338 -15.19 -7.25 11.01
N GLY A 339 -14.72 -7.77 9.89
CA GLY A 339 -15.56 -8.42 8.87
C GLY A 339 -14.96 -8.20 7.50
N ALA A 340 -14.08 -9.10 7.08
CA ALA A 340 -13.31 -8.95 5.84
C ALA A 340 -13.51 -10.15 4.92
N ASP A 341 -13.90 -9.88 3.68
CA ASP A 341 -13.94 -10.86 2.59
C ASP A 341 -12.82 -10.55 1.59
N ILE A 342 -11.84 -11.45 1.49
CA ILE A 342 -10.55 -11.19 0.83
C ILE A 342 -10.32 -12.26 -0.23
N TYR A 343 -10.39 -11.90 -1.51
CA TYR A 343 -10.35 -12.90 -2.58
C TYR A 343 -9.84 -12.46 -3.93
N GLY A 344 -9.33 -13.42 -4.70
CA GLY A 344 -8.85 -13.18 -6.07
C GLY A 344 -7.67 -12.23 -6.16
N ASN A 345 -6.94 -11.99 -5.06
CA ASN A 345 -5.76 -11.13 -5.07
C ASN A 345 -4.52 -11.94 -5.48
N LEU A 346 -3.56 -11.25 -6.10
CA LEU A 346 -2.17 -11.73 -6.22
C LEU A 346 -1.31 -10.98 -5.23
N LEU A 347 -0.80 -11.70 -4.24
CA LEU A 347 0.18 -11.23 -3.30
C LEU A 347 1.49 -11.91 -3.70
N MET A 348 2.49 -11.16 -4.14
CA MET A 348 3.78 -11.76 -4.52
C MET A 348 4.97 -11.03 -3.92
N TYR A 349 6.09 -11.74 -3.76
CA TYR A 349 7.38 -11.12 -3.40
C TYR A 349 7.28 -10.26 -2.14
N GLY A 350 6.95 -10.91 -1.02
CA GLY A 350 6.92 -10.26 0.28
C GLY A 350 8.14 -10.57 1.14
N THR A 351 8.50 -9.62 1.99
CA THR A 351 9.60 -9.77 2.94
C THR A 351 9.15 -10.21 4.32
N ASP A 352 7.85 -10.28 4.56
CA ASP A 352 7.27 -10.80 5.80
C ASP A 352 6.00 -11.62 5.53
N ASP A 353 4.86 -11.31 6.16
CA ASP A 353 3.63 -12.08 6.02
C ASP A 353 2.87 -11.72 4.73
N ALA A 354 2.14 -12.65 4.09
CA ALA A 354 1.25 -12.30 2.97
C ALA A 354 -0.06 -11.68 3.46
N ILE A 355 -0.46 -12.08 4.65
CA ILE A 355 -1.55 -11.51 5.39
C ILE A 355 -1.18 -11.64 6.86
N GLU A 356 -1.43 -10.57 7.61
CA GLU A 356 -1.29 -10.55 9.05
C GLU A 356 -2.65 -10.21 9.67
N MET A 357 -3.08 -11.03 10.63
CA MET A 357 -4.36 -10.88 11.31
C MET A 357 -4.08 -10.47 12.75
N ASP A 358 -3.78 -9.19 12.94
CA ASP A 358 -3.07 -8.67 14.11
C ASP A 358 -4.04 -8.21 15.23
N GLY A 359 -4.95 -9.10 15.66
CA GLY A 359 -5.90 -8.76 16.72
C GLY A 359 -7.12 -9.65 16.91
N LEU A 360 -8.32 -9.08 17.04
CA LEU A 360 -9.50 -9.89 17.33
C LEU A 360 -9.84 -10.82 16.15
N ALA A 361 -9.60 -10.33 14.92
CA ALA A 361 -9.71 -11.09 13.67
C ALA A 361 -11.04 -11.83 13.51
N GLN A 362 -12.15 -11.12 13.78
CA GLN A 362 -13.50 -11.71 13.73
C GLN A 362 -14.09 -11.62 12.32
N GLN A 363 -14.77 -12.68 11.88
CA GLN A 363 -15.51 -12.74 10.61
C GLN A 363 -14.61 -12.47 9.40
N ILE A 364 -13.42 -13.08 9.37
CA ILE A 364 -12.49 -12.97 8.23
C ILE A 364 -12.63 -14.20 7.34
N HIS A 365 -12.78 -13.96 6.05
CA HIS A 365 -12.76 -14.98 5.02
C HIS A 365 -11.68 -14.65 3.99
N PHE A 366 -10.61 -15.45 3.98
CA PHE A 366 -9.49 -15.32 3.05
C PHE A 366 -9.56 -16.47 2.04
N HIS A 367 -10.08 -16.22 0.84
CA HIS A 367 -10.35 -17.29 -0.13
C HIS A 367 -9.94 -17.00 -1.55
N ARG A 368 -9.56 -18.03 -2.30
CA ARG A 368 -9.22 -17.92 -3.73
C ARG A 368 -8.19 -16.82 -4.02
N ASN A 369 -7.17 -16.68 -3.19
CA ASN A 369 -6.02 -15.80 -3.44
C ASN A 369 -4.83 -16.61 -3.95
N LEU A 370 -3.98 -15.95 -4.73
CA LEU A 370 -2.68 -16.46 -5.13
C LEU A 370 -1.61 -15.73 -4.32
N VAL A 371 -0.89 -16.47 -3.49
CA VAL A 371 0.27 -15.99 -2.74
C VAL A 371 1.52 -16.61 -3.35
N TYR A 372 2.48 -15.78 -3.74
CA TYR A 372 3.71 -16.20 -4.40
C TYR A 372 4.96 -15.67 -3.67
N ASP A 373 5.71 -16.56 -3.04
CA ASP A 373 7.03 -16.29 -2.47
C ASP A 373 7.08 -15.19 -1.39
N PHE A 374 6.39 -15.43 -0.27
CA PHE A 374 6.49 -14.63 0.95
C PHE A 374 7.39 -15.28 2.00
N TYR A 375 7.88 -14.48 2.93
CA TYR A 375 8.58 -14.99 4.12
C TYR A 375 7.61 -15.79 4.99
N GLN A 376 6.33 -15.39 5.08
CA GLN A 376 5.26 -16.23 5.60
C GLN A 376 4.08 -16.19 4.63
N ASN A 377 3.80 -17.32 3.99
CA ASN A 377 2.73 -17.40 3.01
C ASN A 377 1.34 -17.22 3.65
N LEU A 378 1.13 -17.68 4.88
CA LEU A 378 -0.07 -17.44 5.67
C LEU A 378 0.31 -17.06 7.10
N GLY A 379 0.09 -15.80 7.49
CA GLY A 379 0.25 -15.30 8.86
C GLY A 379 -1.10 -15.12 9.55
N THR A 380 -1.29 -15.77 10.71
CA THR A 380 -2.50 -15.58 11.53
C THR A 380 -2.19 -14.83 12.83
N SER A 381 -1.16 -14.00 12.85
CA SER A 381 -0.57 -13.46 14.08
C SER A 381 -1.21 -12.17 14.56
N PRO A 382 -1.85 -12.16 15.75
CA PRO A 382 -2.64 -13.25 16.32
C PRO A 382 -4.13 -13.14 16.02
N VAL A 383 -4.80 -14.27 15.73
CA VAL A 383 -6.26 -14.40 15.78
C VAL A 383 -6.69 -14.65 17.22
N LEU A 384 -7.07 -13.59 17.93
CA LEU A 384 -7.46 -13.67 19.34
C LEU A 384 -8.91 -14.06 19.57
N THR A 385 -9.79 -13.97 18.57
CA THR A 385 -11.22 -14.28 18.73
C THR A 385 -11.79 -15.08 17.57
N GLY A 386 -11.54 -14.70 16.32
CA GLY A 386 -12.15 -15.38 15.17
C GLY A 386 -13.67 -15.15 15.06
N PRO A 387 -14.38 -15.89 14.20
CA PRO A 387 -13.85 -16.94 13.35
C PRO A 387 -13.04 -16.40 12.17
N VAL A 388 -12.03 -17.18 11.75
CA VAL A 388 -11.27 -16.99 10.51
C VAL A 388 -11.41 -18.24 9.65
N LEU A 389 -11.80 -18.05 8.39
CA LEU A 389 -11.83 -19.10 7.38
C LEU A 389 -10.80 -18.79 6.28
N VAL A 390 -9.89 -19.74 6.05
CA VAL A 390 -8.88 -19.69 4.99
C VAL A 390 -9.16 -20.84 4.02
N GLU A 391 -9.69 -20.55 2.83
CA GLU A 391 -10.10 -21.61 1.91
C GLU A 391 -9.78 -21.40 0.43
N ASN A 392 -9.52 -22.50 -0.29
CA ASN A 392 -9.36 -22.46 -1.75
C ASN A 392 -8.26 -21.51 -2.27
N ASN A 393 -7.22 -21.24 -1.47
CA ASN A 393 -6.07 -20.41 -1.89
C ASN A 393 -4.95 -21.27 -2.48
N ARG A 394 -4.02 -20.60 -3.18
CA ARG A 394 -2.77 -21.18 -3.66
C ARG A 394 -1.59 -20.41 -3.06
N PHE A 395 -0.82 -21.09 -2.23
CA PHE A 395 0.40 -20.58 -1.61
C PHE A 395 1.59 -21.26 -2.29
N LEU A 396 2.20 -20.57 -3.24
CA LEU A 396 3.21 -21.11 -4.13
C LEU A 396 4.56 -20.48 -3.80
N HIS A 397 5.55 -21.30 -3.51
CA HIS A 397 6.87 -20.85 -3.08
C HIS A 397 7.95 -21.58 -3.89
N PRO A 398 8.73 -20.84 -4.72
CA PRO A 398 9.77 -21.45 -5.54
C PRO A 398 10.93 -21.97 -4.68
N ALA A 399 11.61 -23.02 -5.12
CA ALA A 399 12.73 -23.62 -4.39
C ALA A 399 13.86 -22.63 -4.07
N GLY A 400 14.06 -21.65 -4.95
CA GLY A 400 15.03 -20.58 -4.77
C GLY A 400 14.43 -19.31 -4.16
N GLY A 401 13.26 -19.35 -3.53
CA GLY A 401 12.55 -18.20 -2.96
C GLY A 401 13.14 -17.65 -1.66
N VAL A 402 12.38 -16.85 -0.92
CA VAL A 402 12.80 -16.38 0.42
C VAL A 402 12.78 -17.52 1.44
N ASN A 403 13.60 -17.46 2.48
CA ASN A 403 13.63 -18.52 3.49
C ASN A 403 12.46 -18.40 4.47
N GLY A 404 11.26 -18.73 3.99
CA GLY A 404 9.99 -18.56 4.68
C GLY A 404 9.23 -19.85 4.98
N SER A 405 8.10 -19.71 5.68
CA SER A 405 7.21 -20.84 5.99
C SER A 405 5.84 -20.74 5.33
N GLN A 406 5.15 -21.88 5.23
CA GLN A 406 3.84 -21.96 4.58
C GLN A 406 2.69 -21.46 5.44
N VAL A 407 2.74 -21.73 6.74
CA VAL A 407 1.69 -21.38 7.71
C VAL A 407 2.41 -20.94 8.97
N LYS A 408 1.99 -19.82 9.56
CA LYS A 408 2.47 -19.27 10.84
C LYS A 408 1.26 -19.07 11.74
N LEU A 409 1.09 -19.93 12.76
CA LEU A 409 0.12 -19.67 13.83
C LEU A 409 0.87 -19.30 15.12
N LEU A 410 1.09 -18.00 15.25
CA LEU A 410 1.88 -17.40 16.32
C LEU A 410 1.07 -16.32 17.02
N ASN A 411 1.26 -16.18 18.33
CA ASN A 411 0.84 -15.01 19.09
C ASN A 411 2.05 -14.36 19.74
N PRO A 412 2.56 -13.26 19.18
CA PRO A 412 3.72 -12.58 19.73
C PRO A 412 3.44 -11.89 21.08
N TRP A 413 2.16 -11.75 21.47
CA TRP A 413 1.76 -11.09 22.71
C TRP A 413 1.52 -12.07 23.86
N TYR A 414 1.55 -13.37 23.61
CA TYR A 414 1.44 -14.37 24.66
C TYR A 414 2.64 -14.29 25.61
N LYS A 415 2.36 -14.05 26.89
CA LYS A 415 3.36 -13.99 27.97
C LYS A 415 2.84 -14.81 29.15
N PRO A 416 3.26 -16.09 29.30
CA PRO A 416 2.82 -16.93 30.41
C PRO A 416 2.94 -16.23 31.77
N GLY A 417 1.87 -16.24 32.56
CA GLY A 417 1.83 -15.63 33.90
C GLY A 417 1.68 -14.10 33.93
N ALA A 418 1.58 -13.43 32.78
CA ALA A 418 1.25 -12.00 32.74
C ALA A 418 -0.25 -11.76 33.09
N PRO A 419 -0.59 -10.66 33.79
CA PRO A 419 -1.98 -10.34 34.13
C PRO A 419 -2.88 -10.11 32.90
N ASP A 420 -2.30 -9.63 31.79
CA ASP A 420 -2.99 -9.40 30.51
C ASP A 420 -2.63 -10.47 29.47
N ASN A 421 -2.52 -11.73 29.88
CA ASN A 421 -2.11 -12.81 28.98
C ASN A 421 -3.17 -13.06 27.89
N ARG A 422 -2.93 -12.56 26.67
CA ARG A 422 -3.89 -12.64 25.54
C ARG A 422 -3.79 -13.96 24.78
N SER A 423 -4.07 -15.07 25.44
CA SER A 423 -4.09 -16.43 24.87
C SER A 423 -5.49 -17.05 25.01
N PRO A 424 -5.85 -18.04 24.18
CA PRO A 424 -5.08 -18.66 23.08
C PRO A 424 -5.24 -17.93 21.73
N ILE A 425 -4.52 -18.40 20.70
CA ILE A 425 -5.01 -18.20 19.33
C ILE A 425 -6.15 -19.18 19.06
N GLN A 426 -7.21 -18.73 18.41
CA GLN A 426 -8.43 -19.54 18.38
C GLN A 426 -9.35 -19.33 17.18
N ASN A 427 -10.23 -20.31 16.96
CA ASN A 427 -11.34 -20.27 16.00
C ASN A 427 -10.88 -20.04 14.56
N ILE A 428 -9.87 -20.81 14.12
CA ILE A 428 -9.29 -20.73 12.77
C ILE A 428 -9.60 -22.03 12.02
N HIS A 429 -10.12 -21.92 10.80
CA HIS A 429 -10.32 -23.05 9.91
C HIS A 429 -9.54 -22.85 8.61
N ILE A 430 -8.61 -23.76 8.31
CA ILE A 430 -7.80 -23.77 7.09
C ILE A 430 -8.17 -25.00 6.25
N ARG A 431 -8.80 -24.81 5.09
CA ARG A 431 -9.26 -25.93 4.25
C ARG A 431 -9.15 -25.73 2.75
N ASP A 432 -9.09 -26.80 1.97
CA ASP A 432 -9.09 -26.76 0.49
C ASP A 432 -7.97 -25.92 -0.14
N ASN A 433 -6.89 -25.64 0.60
CA ASN A 433 -5.77 -24.84 0.10
C ASN A 433 -4.69 -25.75 -0.50
N THR A 434 -3.85 -25.17 -1.35
CA THR A 434 -2.62 -25.82 -1.81
C THR A 434 -1.42 -24.99 -1.37
N PHE A 435 -0.52 -25.62 -0.62
CA PHE A 435 0.75 -25.06 -0.16
C PHE A 435 1.89 -25.80 -0.83
N VAL A 436 2.77 -25.09 -1.53
CA VAL A 436 3.91 -25.66 -2.24
C VAL A 436 5.15 -24.87 -1.85
N GLY A 437 6.14 -25.47 -1.19
CA GLY A 437 7.29 -24.69 -0.72
C GLY A 437 8.27 -25.38 0.20
N ASN A 438 8.96 -24.58 1.02
CA ASN A 438 10.09 -25.05 1.81
C ASN A 438 9.64 -25.90 3.00
N TYR A 439 8.91 -25.33 3.97
CA TYR A 439 8.43 -26.08 5.14
C TYR A 439 7.18 -25.46 5.76
N LEU A 440 6.43 -26.29 6.49
CA LEU A 440 5.34 -25.88 7.39
C LEU A 440 5.95 -25.38 8.72
N ALA A 441 5.44 -24.31 9.37
CA ALA A 441 6.09 -23.80 10.58
C ALA A 441 5.25 -23.16 11.71
N TYR A 442 6.00 -22.98 12.79
CA TYR A 442 5.94 -22.10 13.95
C TYR A 442 4.67 -22.00 14.82
N TRP A 443 4.83 -22.46 16.08
CA TRP A 443 3.79 -22.60 17.10
C TRP A 443 4.41 -22.29 18.47
N GLY A 444 4.03 -21.17 19.09
CA GLY A 444 4.56 -20.70 20.38
C GLY A 444 3.54 -20.55 21.52
N PRO A 445 2.27 -20.19 21.26
CA PRO A 445 1.25 -20.06 22.30
C PRO A 445 0.31 -21.29 22.37
N PRO A 446 -0.55 -21.38 23.40
CA PRO A 446 -1.72 -22.26 23.38
C PRO A 446 -2.61 -21.97 22.16
N VAL A 447 -3.18 -23.04 21.61
CA VAL A 447 -4.06 -23.05 20.43
C VAL A 447 -5.38 -23.71 20.82
N GLU A 448 -6.50 -23.11 20.45
CA GLU A 448 -7.84 -23.63 20.74
C GLU A 448 -8.74 -23.58 19.50
N ASN A 449 -9.50 -24.65 19.24
CA ASN A 449 -10.46 -24.70 18.12
C ASN A 449 -9.85 -24.28 16.77
N VAL A 450 -8.67 -24.82 16.46
CA VAL A 450 -8.04 -24.66 15.13
C VAL A 450 -8.17 -25.97 14.37
N VAL A 451 -8.70 -25.89 13.16
CA VAL A 451 -8.91 -27.03 12.26
C VAL A 451 -8.14 -26.81 10.96
N VAL A 452 -7.38 -27.83 10.54
CA VAL A 452 -6.66 -27.87 9.27
C VAL A 452 -7.08 -29.14 8.53
N GLU A 453 -7.89 -29.02 7.49
CA GLU A 453 -8.44 -30.18 6.77
C GLU A 453 -8.48 -30.02 5.25
N ASP A 454 -8.45 -31.13 4.51
CA ASP A 454 -8.60 -31.14 3.04
C ASP A 454 -7.59 -30.27 2.26
N ASN A 455 -6.44 -29.92 2.85
CA ASN A 455 -5.40 -29.16 2.16
C ASN A 455 -4.41 -30.10 1.46
N THR A 456 -3.76 -29.60 0.42
CA THR A 456 -2.56 -30.21 -0.16
C THR A 456 -1.31 -29.47 0.32
N PHE A 457 -0.41 -30.18 0.99
CA PHE A 457 0.90 -29.67 1.41
C PHE A 457 2.00 -30.39 0.64
N ALA A 458 2.65 -29.68 -0.27
CA ALA A 458 3.87 -30.11 -0.93
C ALA A 458 5.07 -29.35 -0.36
N VAL A 459 5.87 -29.99 0.49
CA VAL A 459 6.95 -29.31 1.23
C VAL A 459 8.30 -30.01 1.10
N GLN A 460 9.40 -29.27 1.17
CA GLN A 460 10.74 -29.82 1.03
C GLN A 460 11.11 -30.76 2.19
N GLY A 461 11.49 -31.98 1.83
CA GLY A 461 11.86 -33.04 2.75
C GLY A 461 10.69 -33.76 3.40
N SER A 462 11.00 -34.76 4.23
CA SER A 462 10.04 -35.60 4.93
C SER A 462 9.68 -34.99 6.28
N LYS A 463 8.71 -34.07 6.32
CA LYS A 463 8.10 -33.67 7.58
C LYS A 463 6.59 -33.58 7.38
N ASP A 464 5.88 -34.57 7.89
CA ASP A 464 4.68 -34.24 8.65
C ASP A 464 5.20 -33.36 9.80
N PRO A 465 4.93 -32.04 9.82
CA PRO A 465 5.25 -31.29 11.03
C PRO A 465 4.48 -31.97 12.17
N PRO A 466 5.05 -32.13 13.38
CA PRO A 466 4.21 -32.42 14.53
C PRO A 466 3.26 -31.23 14.64
N TRP A 467 2.01 -31.44 14.23
CA TRP A 467 0.97 -30.46 14.41
C TRP A 467 0.91 -30.10 15.89
N HIS A 468 0.75 -28.81 16.19
CA HIS A 468 0.59 -28.40 17.58
C HIS A 468 -0.56 -29.20 18.20
N PRO A 469 -0.44 -29.76 19.42
CA PRO A 469 -1.46 -30.66 19.98
C PRO A 469 -2.88 -30.07 20.06
N GLY A 470 -3.00 -28.75 20.11
CA GLY A 470 -4.28 -28.02 20.06
C GLY A 470 -4.87 -27.82 18.66
N VAL A 471 -4.23 -28.31 17.60
CA VAL A 471 -4.69 -28.24 16.20
C VAL A 471 -5.31 -29.58 15.82
N THR A 472 -6.56 -29.55 15.35
CA THR A 472 -7.23 -30.70 14.76
C THR A 472 -6.86 -30.81 13.28
N VAL A 473 -6.41 -31.99 12.86
CA VAL A 473 -5.93 -32.23 11.49
C VAL A 473 -6.63 -33.42 10.87
N ARG A 474 -7.19 -33.26 9.67
CA ARG A 474 -7.96 -34.29 8.97
C ARG A 474 -7.69 -34.25 7.47
N ASP A 475 -7.61 -35.41 6.82
CA ASP A 475 -7.69 -35.55 5.35
C ASP A 475 -6.77 -34.66 4.49
N ASN A 476 -5.67 -34.15 5.06
CA ASN A 476 -4.69 -33.37 4.32
C ASN A 476 -3.79 -34.29 3.49
N ARG A 477 -3.58 -33.92 2.23
CA ARG A 477 -2.65 -34.62 1.32
C ARG A 477 -1.23 -34.08 1.51
N MET A 478 -0.32 -34.95 1.91
CA MET A 478 1.10 -34.63 2.11
C MET A 478 1.95 -35.12 0.92
N ILE A 479 2.78 -34.23 0.36
CA ILE A 479 3.70 -34.51 -0.74
C ILE A 479 5.11 -34.04 -0.35
N THR A 480 6.10 -34.93 -0.44
CA THR A 480 7.49 -34.61 -0.15
C THR A 480 8.17 -34.06 -1.40
N LEU A 481 8.61 -32.80 -1.36
CA LEU A 481 9.43 -32.18 -2.40
C LEU A 481 10.92 -32.46 -2.18
N PRO A 482 11.75 -32.56 -3.25
CA PRO A 482 13.18 -32.77 -3.10
C PRO A 482 13.88 -31.60 -2.43
N ARG A 483 14.81 -31.90 -1.51
CA ARG A 483 15.67 -30.87 -0.89
C ARG A 483 16.66 -30.23 -1.86
N SER A 484 16.97 -30.92 -2.96
CA SER A 484 17.81 -30.40 -4.05
C SER A 484 17.11 -29.31 -4.87
N GLY A 485 15.83 -29.06 -4.62
CA GLY A 485 14.99 -28.11 -5.33
C GLY A 485 13.83 -28.79 -6.05
N HIS A 486 12.85 -27.97 -6.45
CA HIS A 486 11.63 -28.36 -7.14
C HIS A 486 11.32 -27.36 -8.26
N PRO A 487 10.59 -27.77 -9.32
CA PRO A 487 10.13 -26.86 -10.37
C PRO A 487 9.37 -25.66 -9.80
N ASN A 488 9.37 -24.54 -10.52
CA ASN A 488 8.62 -23.37 -10.09
C ASN A 488 7.12 -23.70 -10.00
N PRO A 489 6.50 -23.67 -8.82
CA PRO A 489 5.09 -24.01 -8.66
C PRO A 489 4.14 -23.04 -9.39
N GLY A 490 4.59 -21.81 -9.66
CA GLY A 490 3.82 -20.81 -10.40
C GLY A 490 3.63 -21.13 -11.89
N THR A 491 4.50 -21.94 -12.48
CA THR A 491 4.39 -22.38 -13.89
C THR A 491 4.00 -23.84 -14.05
N ASP A 492 3.99 -24.59 -12.94
CA ASP A 492 3.67 -26.02 -12.95
C ASP A 492 2.16 -26.25 -12.70
N PRO A 493 1.38 -26.69 -13.71
CA PRO A 493 -0.07 -26.82 -13.62
C PRO A 493 -0.53 -27.85 -12.60
N GLN A 494 0.32 -28.75 -12.11
CA GLN A 494 -0.10 -29.74 -11.10
C GLN A 494 -0.64 -29.09 -9.81
N TRP A 495 -0.27 -27.84 -9.53
CA TRP A 495 -0.64 -27.12 -8.30
C TRP A 495 -1.87 -26.23 -8.44
N TRP A 496 -2.34 -25.99 -9.66
CA TRP A 496 -3.40 -25.02 -9.92
C TRP A 496 -4.31 -25.37 -11.11
N ALA A 497 -4.16 -26.52 -11.76
CA ALA A 497 -5.05 -26.96 -12.82
C ALA A 497 -6.52 -26.93 -12.36
N GLY A 498 -7.40 -26.32 -13.17
CA GLY A 498 -8.81 -26.10 -12.81
C GLY A 498 -9.05 -24.96 -11.82
N TRP A 499 -8.01 -24.27 -11.37
CA TRP A 499 -8.06 -23.14 -10.44
C TRP A 499 -7.43 -21.89 -11.08
N SER A 500 -8.01 -20.73 -10.80
CA SER A 500 -7.57 -19.44 -11.36
C SER A 500 -8.21 -18.30 -10.58
N ILE A 501 -7.61 -17.12 -10.65
CA ILE A 501 -8.19 -15.86 -10.15
C ILE A 501 -8.45 -14.89 -11.31
N PRO A 502 -9.33 -13.88 -11.16
CA PRO A 502 -9.38 -12.78 -12.11
C PRO A 502 -8.04 -12.07 -12.23
N ARG A 503 -7.73 -11.48 -13.40
CA ARG A 503 -6.51 -10.72 -13.60
C ARG A 503 -6.35 -9.63 -12.51
N PRO A 504 -5.29 -9.69 -11.68
CA PRO A 504 -5.12 -8.80 -10.53
C PRO A 504 -4.50 -7.46 -10.91
N GLY A 505 -4.80 -6.43 -10.11
CA GLY A 505 -4.29 -5.08 -10.28
C GLY A 505 -5.07 -4.24 -11.30
N PRO A 506 -4.60 -3.03 -11.62
CA PRO A 506 -5.33 -2.10 -12.46
C PRO A 506 -5.45 -2.62 -13.90
N HIS A 507 -6.64 -2.51 -14.50
CA HIS A 507 -6.86 -3.03 -15.85
C HIS A 507 -5.96 -2.38 -16.92
N TRP A 508 -5.59 -1.11 -16.71
CA TRP A 508 -4.72 -0.33 -17.59
C TRP A 508 -3.23 -0.68 -17.45
N LEU A 509 -2.84 -1.41 -16.40
CA LEU A 509 -1.44 -1.74 -16.15
C LEU A 509 -0.94 -2.75 -17.19
N ASN A 510 0.20 -2.50 -17.81
CA ASN A 510 0.95 -3.51 -18.55
C ASN A 510 2.06 -4.05 -17.63
N TYR A 511 2.03 -5.35 -17.31
CA TYR A 511 3.01 -5.94 -16.40
C TYR A 511 4.45 -5.79 -16.89
N ASP A 512 4.68 -5.91 -18.20
CA ASP A 512 6.02 -5.89 -18.81
C ASP A 512 6.68 -4.51 -18.77
N GLN A 513 5.89 -3.45 -18.59
CA GLN A 513 6.36 -2.07 -18.62
C GLN A 513 6.65 -1.48 -17.25
N HIS A 514 6.40 -2.25 -16.18
CA HIS A 514 6.56 -1.76 -14.81
C HIS A 514 7.53 -2.65 -14.00
N PRO A 515 8.59 -2.09 -13.39
CA PRO A 515 9.67 -2.88 -12.79
C PRO A 515 9.20 -3.75 -11.62
N ALA A 516 8.14 -3.35 -10.93
CA ALA A 516 7.56 -4.14 -9.84
C ALA A 516 6.78 -5.37 -10.32
N THR A 517 6.42 -5.46 -11.61
CA THR A 517 5.50 -6.48 -12.14
C THR A 517 6.04 -7.24 -13.34
N GLN A 518 7.12 -6.76 -13.96
CA GLN A 518 7.71 -7.35 -15.18
C GLN A 518 8.14 -8.82 -15.03
N GLU A 519 8.29 -9.31 -13.80
CA GLU A 519 8.64 -10.72 -13.54
C GLU A 519 7.41 -11.64 -13.51
N ILE A 520 6.18 -11.11 -13.42
CA ILE A 520 4.95 -11.91 -13.34
C ILE A 520 4.85 -12.93 -14.48
N PRO A 521 4.99 -12.55 -15.77
CA PRO A 521 4.84 -13.50 -16.87
C PRO A 521 5.97 -14.55 -16.94
N GLN A 522 7.07 -14.31 -16.21
CA GLN A 522 8.24 -15.20 -16.17
C GLN A 522 8.08 -16.29 -15.10
N VAL A 523 7.34 -15.98 -14.02
CA VAL A 523 7.24 -16.84 -12.84
C VAL A 523 5.85 -17.41 -12.60
N LEU A 524 4.81 -16.86 -13.22
CA LEU A 524 3.42 -17.30 -13.10
C LEU A 524 2.85 -17.59 -14.49
N SER A 525 2.22 -18.75 -14.63
CA SER A 525 1.51 -19.12 -15.85
C SER A 525 0.34 -18.16 -16.11
N PRO A 526 0.13 -17.69 -17.36
CA PRO A 526 -1.07 -16.92 -17.71
C PRO A 526 -2.38 -17.64 -17.38
N ALA A 527 -2.39 -18.99 -17.36
CA ALA A 527 -3.58 -19.79 -17.05
C ALA A 527 -4.04 -19.68 -15.58
N LEU A 528 -3.22 -19.11 -14.68
CA LEU A 528 -3.63 -18.72 -13.33
C LEU A 528 -4.61 -17.54 -13.34
N PHE A 529 -4.69 -16.80 -14.44
CA PHE A 529 -5.49 -15.58 -14.57
C PHE A 529 -6.62 -15.79 -15.58
N LYS A 530 -7.85 -15.48 -15.17
CA LYS A 530 -9.00 -15.32 -16.08
C LYS A 530 -9.10 -13.87 -16.52
N GLU A 531 -9.51 -13.69 -17.78
CA GLU A 531 -9.86 -12.38 -18.35
C GLU A 531 -11.04 -11.73 -17.62
#